data_AF-A0A7S2BAH4-F1
#
_entry.id   AF-A0A7S2BAH4-F1
#
_cell.length_a   1.000
_cell.length_b   1.000
_cell.length_c   1.000
_cell.angle_alpha   90.00
_cell.angle_beta   90.00
_cell.angle_gamma   90.00
#
_symmetry.space_group_name_H-M   'P 1'
#
loop_
_entity.id
_entity.type
_entity.pdbx_description
1 polymer ?
#
loop_
_entity_poly.entity_id
_entity_poly.type
_entity_poly.pdbx_seq_one_letter_code
_entity_poly.pdbx_strand_id
1 'polypeptide(L)'
;SASGSDSNRAEIGAGGGVVAVAEAMRAHREDSSLQAFGCTAVTNLAHNSARNRQQLAEVGVVNDVLIAMQRWPEDPKLQRQACWALLTLAASDLAAADITRKGGVAAIVAAMTNCADDPSVQHFGCWSLANLVWDIAAVRATARAQGGVEVCKAALRRFPRHAGIAEKGRLALSKLALK
;
A
#
# COMPACT_ATOMS: atom_id res chain seq x y z
N SER A 1 -20.75 14.29 7.54
CA SER A 1 -21.45 13.34 6.67
C SER A 1 -20.44 12.70 5.73
N ALA A 2 -20.35 11.36 5.69
CA ALA A 2 -19.44 10.66 4.77
C ALA A 2 -19.75 10.99 3.30
N SER A 3 -21.03 11.21 2.98
CA SER A 3 -21.53 11.58 1.65
C SER A 3 -20.91 12.84 1.05
N GLY A 4 -20.65 13.88 1.86
CA GLY A 4 -20.02 15.12 1.37
C GLY A 4 -18.55 14.90 1.00
N SER A 5 -17.82 14.12 1.80
CA SER A 5 -16.42 13.81 1.51
C SER A 5 -16.27 12.87 0.30
N ASP A 6 -17.22 11.95 0.10
CA ASP A 6 -17.22 11.05 -1.05
C ASP A 6 -17.56 11.78 -2.36
N SER A 7 -18.50 12.74 -2.34
CA SER A 7 -18.80 13.63 -3.48
C SER A 7 -17.57 14.46 -3.86
N ASN A 8 -16.92 15.10 -2.87
CA ASN A 8 -15.73 15.91 -3.12
C ASN A 8 -14.59 15.11 -3.76
N ARG A 9 -14.36 13.86 -3.33
CA ARG A 9 -13.34 12.99 -3.94
C ARG A 9 -13.67 12.64 -5.38
N ALA A 10 -14.93 12.32 -5.66
CA ALA A 10 -15.37 12.01 -7.02
C ALA A 10 -15.26 13.23 -7.94
N GLU A 11 -15.61 14.42 -7.45
CA GLU A 11 -15.47 15.69 -8.18
C GLU A 11 -14.00 16.04 -8.44
N ILE A 12 -13.12 15.94 -7.44
CA ILE A 12 -11.68 16.18 -7.61
C ILE A 12 -11.09 15.18 -8.61
N GLY A 13 -11.48 13.91 -8.55
CA GLY A 13 -11.06 12.89 -9.51
C GLY A 13 -11.52 13.22 -10.93
N ALA A 14 -12.78 13.62 -11.10
CA ALA A 14 -13.34 14.04 -12.38
C ALA A 14 -12.72 15.34 -12.92
N GLY A 15 -12.30 16.25 -12.04
CA GLY A 15 -11.63 17.51 -12.37
C GLY A 15 -10.13 17.39 -12.66
N GLY A 16 -9.60 16.18 -12.86
CA GLY A 16 -8.19 15.95 -13.22
C GLY A 16 -7.24 15.80 -12.03
N GLY A 17 -7.73 15.77 -10.80
CA GLY A 17 -6.91 15.62 -9.59
C GLY A 17 -6.08 14.33 -9.56
N VAL A 18 -6.58 13.25 -10.17
CA VAL A 18 -5.83 11.98 -10.32
C VAL A 18 -4.58 12.17 -11.19
N VAL A 19 -4.73 12.86 -12.33
CA VAL A 19 -3.63 13.12 -13.26
C VAL A 19 -2.61 14.06 -12.63
N ALA A 20 -3.09 15.14 -11.98
CA ALA A 20 -2.23 16.10 -11.30
C ALA A 20 -1.37 15.47 -10.21
N VAL A 21 -1.92 14.54 -9.40
CA VAL A 21 -1.15 13.81 -8.38
C VAL A 21 -0.07 12.93 -9.03
N ALA A 22 -0.42 12.19 -10.09
CA ALA A 22 0.54 11.34 -10.79
C ALA A 22 1.68 12.17 -11.43
N GLU A 23 1.36 13.29 -12.06
CA GLU A 23 2.34 14.21 -12.66
C GLU A 23 3.23 14.85 -11.60
N ALA A 24 2.67 15.30 -10.47
CA ALA A 24 3.45 15.85 -9.37
C ALA A 24 4.44 14.83 -8.80
N MET A 25 3.99 13.58 -8.57
CA MET A 25 4.89 12.50 -8.15
C MET A 25 6.02 12.25 -9.16
N ARG A 26 5.77 12.40 -10.47
CA ARG A 26 6.79 12.22 -11.52
C ARG A 26 7.76 13.38 -11.64
N ALA A 27 7.25 14.61 -11.54
CA ALA A 27 8.05 15.83 -11.60
C ALA A 27 9.01 15.94 -10.40
N HIS A 28 8.64 15.36 -9.26
CA HIS A 28 9.39 15.47 -8.01
C HIS A 28 9.84 14.11 -7.47
N ARG A 29 10.32 13.22 -8.35
CA ARG A 29 10.77 11.86 -8.00
C ARG A 29 11.90 11.79 -6.98
N GLU A 30 12.70 12.85 -6.89
CA GLU A 30 13.86 12.93 -6.01
C GLU A 30 13.55 13.59 -4.65
N ASP A 31 12.29 13.93 -4.36
CA ASP A 31 11.87 14.51 -3.07
C ASP A 31 11.04 13.50 -2.27
N SER A 32 11.62 12.90 -1.23
CA SER A 32 10.94 11.88 -0.42
C SER A 32 9.69 12.42 0.30
N SER A 33 9.70 13.70 0.71
CA SER A 33 8.57 14.32 1.36
C SER A 33 7.41 14.51 0.40
N LEU A 34 7.69 14.97 -0.83
CA LEU A 34 6.67 15.11 -1.85
C LEU A 34 6.14 13.74 -2.30
N GLN A 35 6.99 12.72 -2.44
CA GLN A 35 6.53 11.36 -2.69
C GLN A 35 5.60 10.83 -1.60
N ALA A 36 5.90 11.09 -0.32
CA ALA A 36 5.03 10.71 0.80
C ALA A 36 3.68 11.45 0.77
N PHE A 37 3.69 12.74 0.42
CA PHE A 37 2.44 13.50 0.22
C PHE A 37 1.66 13.00 -0.99
N GLY A 38 2.34 12.63 -2.09
CA GLY A 38 1.74 11.98 -3.25
C GLY A 38 1.03 10.69 -2.87
N CYS A 39 1.69 9.80 -2.13
CA CYS A 39 1.06 8.57 -1.63
C CYS A 39 -0.17 8.87 -0.75
N THR A 40 -0.11 9.90 0.09
CA THR A 40 -1.25 10.34 0.91
C THR A 40 -2.42 10.84 0.05
N ALA A 41 -2.13 11.63 -0.99
CA ALA A 41 -3.13 12.13 -1.92
C ALA A 41 -3.79 10.99 -2.72
N VAL A 42 -2.99 10.03 -3.19
CA VAL A 42 -3.47 8.80 -3.84
C VAL A 42 -4.46 8.07 -2.94
N THR A 43 -4.11 7.83 -1.68
CA THR A 43 -5.00 7.20 -0.70
C THR A 43 -6.31 7.97 -0.54
N ASN A 44 -6.24 9.29 -0.34
CA ASN A 44 -7.41 10.13 -0.10
C ASN A 44 -8.36 10.15 -1.31
N LEU A 45 -7.82 10.12 -2.54
CA LEU A 45 -8.62 10.05 -3.76
C LEU A 45 -9.19 8.65 -4.00
N ALA A 46 -8.44 7.60 -3.67
CA ALA A 46 -8.85 6.20 -3.84
C ALA A 46 -9.90 5.73 -2.82
N HIS A 47 -9.86 6.28 -1.60
CA HIS A 47 -10.72 5.87 -0.51
C HIS A 47 -12.20 6.09 -0.87
N ASN A 48 -13.01 5.04 -0.72
CA ASN A 48 -14.44 5.01 -1.07
C ASN A 48 -14.82 5.43 -2.51
N SER A 49 -13.86 5.52 -3.44
CA SER A 49 -14.15 5.87 -4.84
C SER A 49 -13.59 4.81 -5.79
N ALA A 50 -14.44 3.90 -6.25
CA ALA A 50 -14.08 2.87 -7.23
C ALA A 50 -13.60 3.50 -8.55
N ARG A 51 -14.28 4.56 -9.01
CA ARG A 51 -13.90 5.33 -10.19
C ARG A 51 -12.49 5.89 -10.07
N ASN A 52 -12.17 6.56 -8.96
CA ASN A 52 -10.83 7.13 -8.78
C ASN A 52 -9.77 6.04 -8.67
N ARG A 53 -10.05 4.91 -8.01
CA ARG A 53 -9.11 3.76 -7.99
C ARG A 53 -8.79 3.27 -9.39
N GLN A 54 -9.81 3.13 -10.24
CA GLN A 54 -9.61 2.73 -11.63
C GLN A 54 -8.77 3.76 -12.39
N GLN A 55 -9.11 5.06 -12.29
CA GLN A 55 -8.34 6.12 -12.95
C GLN A 55 -6.88 6.17 -12.46
N LEU A 56 -6.63 6.03 -11.14
CA LEU A 56 -5.29 5.97 -10.56
C LEU A 56 -4.49 4.78 -11.11
N ALA A 57 -5.13 3.62 -11.28
CA ALA A 57 -4.51 2.46 -11.90
C ALA A 57 -4.18 2.70 -13.39
N GLU A 58 -5.11 3.28 -14.15
CA GLU A 58 -4.95 3.60 -15.57
C GLU A 58 -3.81 4.59 -15.82
N VAL A 59 -3.69 5.63 -14.99
CA VAL A 59 -2.57 6.59 -15.11
C VAL A 59 -1.25 6.02 -14.61
N GLY A 60 -1.21 4.81 -14.04
CA GLY A 60 0.04 4.13 -13.67
C GLY A 60 0.59 4.45 -12.29
N VAL A 61 -0.21 5.01 -11.37
CA VAL A 61 0.24 5.43 -10.02
C VAL A 61 0.83 4.27 -9.20
N VAL A 62 0.38 3.04 -9.40
CA VAL A 62 0.99 1.86 -8.74
C VAL A 62 2.50 1.81 -9.02
N ASN A 63 2.92 2.07 -10.25
CA ASN A 63 4.34 2.05 -10.60
C ASN A 63 5.09 3.23 -9.95
N ASP A 64 4.47 4.40 -9.90
CA ASP A 64 5.06 5.59 -9.27
C ASP A 64 5.27 5.37 -7.76
N VAL A 65 4.30 4.77 -7.06
CA VAL A 65 4.41 4.40 -5.64
C VAL A 65 5.54 3.38 -5.42
N LEU A 66 5.64 2.35 -6.25
CA LEU A 66 6.69 1.33 -6.10
C LEU A 66 8.09 1.89 -6.37
N ILE A 67 8.24 2.78 -7.35
CA ILE A 67 9.51 3.50 -7.59
C ILE A 67 9.89 4.34 -6.37
N ALA A 68 8.94 5.06 -5.79
CA ALA A 68 9.18 5.86 -4.58
C ALA A 68 9.65 4.99 -3.40
N MET A 69 9.01 3.84 -3.19
CA MET A 69 9.41 2.88 -2.14
C MET A 69 10.83 2.36 -2.35
N GLN A 70 11.21 2.05 -3.59
CA GLN A 70 12.55 1.56 -3.92
C GLN A 70 13.62 2.64 -3.78
N ARG A 71 13.29 3.90 -4.09
CA ARG A 71 14.21 5.03 -3.99
C ARG A 71 14.55 5.37 -2.54
N TRP A 72 13.57 5.28 -1.64
CA TRP A 72 13.70 5.71 -0.25
C TRP A 72 13.39 4.56 0.72
N PRO A 73 14.14 3.45 0.66
CA PRO A 73 13.82 2.21 1.38
C PRO A 73 13.83 2.37 2.91
N GLU A 74 14.60 3.34 3.41
CA GLU A 74 14.82 3.59 4.85
C GLU A 74 14.03 4.80 5.37
N ASP A 75 13.23 5.48 4.56
CA ASP A 75 12.37 6.59 5.00
C ASP A 75 11.03 6.04 5.54
N PRO A 76 10.82 5.96 6.86
CA PRO A 76 9.63 5.30 7.41
C PRO A 76 8.35 6.09 7.11
N LYS A 77 8.46 7.41 6.93
CA LYS A 77 7.32 8.25 6.57
C LYS A 77 6.87 7.98 5.14
N LEU A 78 7.79 7.81 4.21
CA LEU A 78 7.43 7.43 2.85
C LEU A 78 6.87 6.00 2.82
N GLN A 79 7.58 5.05 3.44
CA GLN A 79 7.20 3.64 3.42
C GLN A 79 5.81 3.40 4.00
N ARG A 80 5.46 4.02 5.13
CA ARG A 80 4.11 3.85 5.73
C ARG A 80 3.01 4.37 4.80
N GLN A 81 3.22 5.52 4.15
CA GLN A 81 2.21 6.13 3.27
C GLN A 81 2.08 5.33 1.98
N ALA A 82 3.19 4.82 1.45
CA ALA A 82 3.19 3.94 0.29
C ALA A 82 2.46 2.61 0.59
N CYS A 83 2.73 1.97 1.74
CA CYS A 83 1.99 0.76 2.15
C CYS A 83 0.48 1.03 2.27
N TRP A 84 0.09 2.18 2.83
CA TRP A 84 -1.33 2.56 2.93
C TRP A 84 -1.96 2.86 1.57
N ALA A 85 -1.23 3.48 0.64
CA ALA A 85 -1.68 3.70 -0.73
C ALA A 85 -1.90 2.37 -1.47
N LEU A 86 -0.94 1.45 -1.39
CA LEU A 86 -1.06 0.12 -2.00
C LEU A 86 -2.23 -0.67 -1.42
N LEU A 87 -2.42 -0.64 -0.09
CA LEU A 87 -3.57 -1.26 0.57
C LEU A 87 -4.91 -0.72 0.03
N THR A 88 -5.00 0.60 -0.12
CA THR A 88 -6.24 1.28 -0.55
C THR A 88 -6.53 1.03 -2.03
N LEU A 89 -5.50 1.03 -2.87
CA LEU A 89 -5.62 0.67 -4.28
C LEU A 89 -6.01 -0.79 -4.45
N ALA A 90 -5.46 -1.70 -3.64
CA ALA A 90 -5.76 -3.14 -3.65
C ALA A 90 -7.21 -3.49 -3.27
N ALA A 91 -8.05 -2.51 -2.89
CA ALA A 91 -9.50 -2.71 -2.78
C ALA A 91 -10.22 -2.87 -4.14
N SER A 92 -9.49 -2.80 -5.26
CA SER A 92 -9.95 -3.18 -6.60
C SER A 92 -9.16 -4.40 -7.07
N ASP A 93 -9.84 -5.43 -7.56
CA ASP A 93 -9.19 -6.66 -8.04
C ASP A 93 -8.19 -6.40 -9.17
N LEU A 94 -8.53 -5.48 -10.09
CA LEU A 94 -7.64 -5.05 -11.18
C LEU A 94 -6.36 -4.40 -10.63
N ALA A 95 -6.50 -3.50 -9.66
CA ALA A 95 -5.35 -2.85 -9.03
C ALA A 95 -4.55 -3.82 -8.17
N ALA A 96 -5.19 -4.75 -7.45
CA ALA A 96 -4.52 -5.78 -6.67
C ALA A 96 -3.67 -6.72 -7.55
N ALA A 97 -4.21 -7.11 -8.71
CA ALA A 97 -3.48 -7.89 -9.72
C ALA A 97 -2.29 -7.10 -10.29
N ASP A 98 -2.48 -5.81 -10.59
CA ASP A 98 -1.41 -4.94 -11.09
C ASP A 98 -0.30 -4.72 -10.05
N ILE A 99 -0.66 -4.46 -8.79
CA ILE A 99 0.27 -4.34 -7.66
C ILE A 99 1.09 -5.63 -7.53
N THR A 100 0.45 -6.79 -7.58
CA THR A 100 1.16 -8.08 -7.51
C THR A 100 2.14 -8.22 -8.67
N ARG A 101 1.67 -8.05 -9.91
CA ARG A 101 2.47 -8.23 -11.12
C ARG A 101 3.69 -7.31 -11.15
N LYS A 102 3.57 -6.09 -10.61
CA LYS A 102 4.66 -5.10 -10.52
C LYS A 102 5.60 -5.31 -9.32
N GLY A 103 5.44 -6.40 -8.56
CA GLY A 103 6.33 -6.72 -7.44
C GLY A 103 5.97 -6.02 -6.12
N GLY A 104 4.72 -5.59 -5.96
CA GLY A 104 4.26 -4.89 -4.75
C GLY A 104 4.39 -5.72 -3.46
N VAL A 105 4.27 -7.04 -3.54
CA VAL A 105 4.52 -7.93 -2.39
C VAL A 105 5.96 -7.79 -1.89
N ALA A 106 6.93 -7.82 -2.80
CA ALA A 106 8.35 -7.68 -2.46
C ALA A 106 8.63 -6.28 -1.88
N ALA A 107 8.02 -5.25 -2.46
CA ALA A 107 8.14 -3.88 -1.96
C ALA A 107 7.59 -3.73 -0.54
N ILE A 108 6.45 -4.33 -0.22
CA ILE A 108 5.87 -4.29 1.14
C ILE A 108 6.74 -5.05 2.14
N VAL A 109 7.25 -6.23 1.77
CA VAL A 109 8.16 -6.98 2.65
C VAL A 109 9.46 -6.21 2.88
N ALA A 110 10.02 -5.60 1.84
CA ALA A 110 11.21 -4.77 1.95
C ALA A 110 10.97 -3.55 2.85
N ALA A 111 9.84 -2.86 2.70
CA ALA A 111 9.44 -1.74 3.55
C ALA A 111 9.39 -2.13 5.03
N MET A 112 8.71 -3.24 5.35
CA MET A 112 8.63 -3.76 6.70
C MET A 112 9.98 -4.22 7.26
N THR A 113 10.89 -4.67 6.40
CA THR A 113 12.25 -5.09 6.79
C THR A 113 13.15 -3.90 7.08
N ASN A 114 13.19 -2.92 6.17
CA ASN A 114 14.07 -1.74 6.28
C ASN A 114 13.59 -0.77 7.36
N CYS A 115 12.28 -0.71 7.61
CA CYS A 115 11.67 0.13 8.65
C CYS A 115 11.07 -0.73 9.78
N ALA A 116 11.84 -1.72 10.26
CA ALA A 116 11.40 -2.68 11.28
C ALA A 116 10.97 -2.04 12.62
N ASP A 117 11.50 -0.86 12.93
CA ASP A 117 11.25 -0.12 14.17
C ASP A 117 10.09 0.88 14.06
N ASP A 118 9.49 1.07 12.88
CA ASP A 118 8.33 1.94 12.71
C ASP A 118 7.02 1.15 12.85
N PRO A 119 6.20 1.38 13.90
CA PRO A 119 4.98 0.62 14.12
C PRO A 119 3.92 0.88 13.03
N SER A 120 3.92 2.05 12.39
CA SER A 120 2.97 2.36 11.32
C SER A 120 3.31 1.60 10.05
N VAL A 121 4.59 1.50 9.68
CA VAL A 121 5.04 0.65 8.56
C VAL A 121 4.65 -0.80 8.82
N GLN A 122 4.88 -1.32 10.03
CA GLN A 122 4.48 -2.69 10.37
C GLN A 122 2.96 -2.89 10.29
N HIS A 123 2.17 -1.95 10.80
CA HIS A 123 0.71 -2.03 10.77
C HIS A 123 0.16 -2.06 9.34
N PHE A 124 0.53 -1.06 8.52
CA PHE A 124 0.05 -0.96 7.15
C PHE A 124 0.65 -2.05 6.25
N GLY A 125 1.90 -2.46 6.49
CA GLY A 125 2.53 -3.55 5.78
C GLY A 125 1.82 -4.88 6.00
N CYS A 126 1.57 -5.26 7.26
CA CYS A 126 0.77 -6.46 7.58
C CYS A 126 -0.62 -6.40 6.95
N TRP A 127 -1.29 -5.24 7.03
CA TRP A 127 -2.63 -5.11 6.46
C TRP A 127 -2.61 -5.21 4.94
N SER A 128 -1.66 -4.55 4.26
CA SER A 128 -1.51 -4.60 2.81
C SER A 128 -1.23 -6.03 2.33
N LEU A 129 -0.32 -6.76 2.98
CA LEU A 129 -0.09 -8.18 2.71
C LEU A 129 -1.35 -9.02 2.91
N ALA A 130 -2.06 -8.83 4.02
CA ALA A 130 -3.31 -9.54 4.27
C ALA A 130 -4.34 -9.28 3.16
N ASN A 131 -4.42 -8.07 2.63
CA ASN A 131 -5.38 -7.75 1.57
C ASN A 131 -5.00 -8.40 0.23
N LEU A 132 -3.73 -8.29 -0.18
CA LEU A 132 -3.25 -8.81 -1.45
C LEU A 132 -3.32 -10.34 -1.56
N VAL A 133 -3.13 -11.05 -0.44
CA VAL A 133 -3.06 -12.53 -0.44
C VAL A 133 -4.41 -13.23 -0.24
N TRP A 134 -5.52 -12.50 -0.10
CA TRP A 134 -6.83 -13.06 0.29
C TRP A 134 -7.33 -14.14 -0.66
N ASP A 135 -7.43 -13.86 -1.97
CA ASP A 135 -8.11 -14.77 -2.92
C ASP A 135 -7.22 -15.32 -4.04
N ILE A 136 -5.91 -15.08 -3.98
CA ILE A 136 -5.01 -15.43 -5.09
C ILE A 136 -3.90 -16.35 -4.58
N ALA A 137 -4.06 -17.67 -4.83
CA ALA A 137 -3.10 -18.69 -4.39
C ALA A 137 -1.66 -18.42 -4.90
N ALA A 138 -1.51 -17.94 -6.14
CA ALA A 138 -0.21 -17.54 -6.67
C ALA A 138 0.44 -16.38 -5.90
N VAL A 139 -0.36 -15.40 -5.45
CA VAL A 139 0.11 -14.28 -4.62
C VAL A 139 0.52 -14.77 -3.24
N ARG A 140 -0.25 -15.70 -2.64
CA ARG A 140 0.12 -16.37 -1.38
C ARG A 140 1.49 -17.05 -1.49
N ALA A 141 1.69 -17.85 -2.53
CA ALA A 141 2.96 -18.54 -2.76
C ALA A 141 4.12 -17.54 -2.93
N THR A 142 3.91 -16.49 -3.71
CA THR A 142 4.88 -15.40 -3.90
C THR A 142 5.23 -14.71 -2.59
N ALA A 143 4.22 -14.33 -1.80
CA ALA A 143 4.40 -13.68 -0.50
C ALA A 143 5.15 -14.55 0.50
N ARG A 144 4.89 -15.88 0.52
CA ARG A 144 5.69 -16.82 1.32
C ARG A 144 7.14 -16.86 0.85
N ALA A 145 7.37 -17.03 -0.45
CA ALA A 145 8.71 -17.11 -1.02
C ALA A 145 9.54 -15.83 -0.78
N GLN A 146 8.88 -14.68 -0.68
CA GLN A 146 9.51 -13.38 -0.43
C GLN A 146 9.66 -13.04 1.07
N GLY A 147 9.34 -13.94 1.99
CA GLY A 147 9.53 -13.71 3.44
C GLY A 147 8.36 -13.04 4.17
N GLY A 148 7.16 -13.04 3.57
CA GLY A 148 5.97 -12.41 4.14
C GLY A 148 5.53 -13.00 5.50
N VAL A 149 5.79 -14.29 5.74
CA VAL A 149 5.48 -14.95 7.02
C VAL A 149 6.43 -14.47 8.11
N GLU A 150 7.72 -14.38 7.77
CA GLU A 150 8.83 -14.03 8.64
C GLU A 150 8.69 -12.59 9.10
N VAL A 151 8.39 -11.67 8.17
CA VAL A 151 8.25 -10.25 8.48
C VAL A 151 7.00 -9.98 9.34
N CYS A 152 5.87 -10.68 9.08
CA CYS A 152 4.69 -10.57 9.94
C CYS A 152 4.94 -11.11 11.35
N LYS A 153 5.65 -12.23 11.49
CA LYS A 153 6.05 -12.76 12.81
C LYS A 153 7.02 -11.81 13.52
N ALA A 154 7.96 -11.20 12.80
CA ALA A 154 8.89 -10.22 13.35
C ALA A 154 8.15 -8.98 13.87
N ALA A 155 7.19 -8.44 13.11
CA ALA A 155 6.32 -7.34 13.52
C ALA A 155 5.58 -7.64 14.84
N LEU A 156 4.96 -8.82 14.94
CA LEU A 156 4.23 -9.27 16.14
C LEU A 156 5.15 -9.41 17.37
N ARG A 157 6.39 -9.88 17.18
CA ARG A 157 7.38 -9.97 18.27
C ARG A 157 7.90 -8.61 18.69
N ARG A 158 8.14 -7.70 17.74
CA ARG A 158 8.68 -6.36 17.99
C ARG A 158 7.65 -5.47 18.69
N PHE A 159 6.37 -5.58 18.32
CA PHE A 159 5.28 -4.73 18.84
C PHE A 159 4.17 -5.55 19.53
N PRO A 160 4.46 -6.27 20.62
CA PRO A 160 3.52 -7.23 21.22
C PRO A 160 2.27 -6.57 21.82
N ARG A 161 2.32 -5.26 22.12
CA ARG A 161 1.21 -4.49 22.72
C ARG A 161 0.46 -3.62 21.71
N HIS A 162 0.87 -3.58 20.44
CA HIS A 162 0.22 -2.74 19.44
C HIS A 162 -0.97 -3.49 18.81
N ALA A 163 -2.19 -3.16 19.24
CA ALA A 163 -3.41 -3.87 18.84
C ALA A 163 -3.57 -3.99 17.31
N GLY A 164 -3.33 -2.90 16.57
CA GLY A 164 -3.41 -2.90 15.11
C GLY A 164 -2.41 -3.83 14.42
N ILE A 165 -1.19 -3.97 14.94
CA ILE A 165 -0.18 -4.90 14.39
C ILE A 165 -0.55 -6.32 14.78
N ALA A 166 -1.02 -6.54 16.02
CA ALA A 166 -1.48 -7.83 16.50
C ALA A 166 -2.63 -8.38 15.63
N GLU A 167 -3.64 -7.55 15.34
CA GLU A 167 -4.78 -7.92 14.52
C GLU A 167 -4.37 -8.20 13.08
N LYS A 168 -3.74 -7.22 12.40
CA LYS A 168 -3.43 -7.32 10.97
C LYS A 168 -2.32 -8.32 10.69
N GLY A 169 -1.33 -8.45 11.58
CA GLY A 169 -0.26 -9.44 11.48
C GLY A 169 -0.78 -10.87 11.59
N ARG A 170 -1.67 -11.15 12.56
CA ARG A 170 -2.30 -12.48 12.67
C ARG A 170 -3.21 -12.78 11.48
N LEU A 171 -3.95 -11.78 10.99
CA LEU A 171 -4.76 -11.91 9.80
C LEU A 171 -3.92 -12.20 8.54
N ALA A 172 -2.78 -11.53 8.37
CA ALA A 172 -1.85 -11.83 7.28
C ALA A 172 -1.36 -13.28 7.36
N LEU A 173 -0.94 -13.72 8.56
CA LEU A 173 -0.45 -15.08 8.79
C LEU A 173 -1.53 -16.14 8.53
N SER A 174 -2.78 -15.92 8.93
CA SER A 174 -3.85 -16.89 8.70
C SER A 174 -4.15 -17.06 7.20
N LYS A 175 -4.21 -15.95 6.45
CA LYS A 175 -4.39 -15.99 4.99
C LYS A 175 -3.18 -16.62 4.29
N LEU A 176 -1.96 -16.28 4.74
CA LEU A 176 -0.73 -16.91 4.28
C LEU A 176 -0.59 -18.38 4.69
N ALA A 177 -1.50 -18.97 5.48
CA ALA A 177 -1.52 -20.40 5.78
C ALA A 177 -2.49 -21.20 4.89
N LEU A 178 -3.39 -20.51 4.16
CA LEU A 178 -4.35 -21.14 3.26
C LEU A 178 -3.66 -21.83 2.07
N LYS A 179 -4.14 -23.02 1.71
CA LYS A 179 -3.61 -23.77 0.57
C LYS A 179 -3.92 -23.07 -0.75
#